data_AF-A0A2E5B8G1-F1
#
_entry.id   AF-A0A2E5B8G1-F1
#
_cell.length_a   1.000
_cell.length_b   1.000
_cell.length_c   1.000
_cell.angle_alpha   90.00
_cell.angle_beta   90.00
_cell.angle_gamma   90.00
#
_symmetry.space_group_name_H-M   'P 1'
#
loop_
_entity.id
_entity.type
_entity.pdbx_description
1 polymer ?
#
loop_
_entity_poly.entity_id
_entity_poly.type
_entity_poly.pdbx_seq_one_letter_code
_entity_poly.pdbx_strand_id
1 'polypeptide(L)'
;MELNDYDKSRCRFHLGYNNGANLPAGDIARLEEAMARIPDSYFFQRVVEHLNRCDKAYKLSQVFRVESQPQPSRIERITGDTDRAIFQSDPIKADKDYREIYLREVDRLAETLYVANYRREEVRRYAFSSSGGEFIMAVKGPADTAVGTRVTQAIGSMNWR
;
A
#
# COMPACT_ATOMS: atom_id res chain seq x y z
N MET A 1 -14.24 -13.75 4.78
CA MET A 1 -14.12 -12.97 6.04
C MET A 1 -13.51 -11.61 5.71
N GLU A 2 -13.66 -10.63 6.58
CA GLU A 2 -13.25 -9.24 6.34
C GLU A 2 -12.32 -8.74 7.45
N LEU A 3 -11.34 -7.92 7.09
CA LEU A 3 -10.46 -7.22 8.04
C LEU A 3 -11.20 -6.10 8.78
N ASN A 4 -10.83 -5.87 10.04
CA ASN A 4 -11.30 -4.70 10.77
C ASN A 4 -10.79 -3.40 10.11
N ASP A 5 -11.50 -2.29 10.27
CA ASP A 5 -11.16 -1.00 9.66
C ASP A 5 -9.77 -0.51 10.05
N TYR A 6 -9.36 -0.78 11.30
CA TYR A 6 -8.00 -0.52 11.76
C TYR A 6 -6.95 -1.29 10.95
N ASP A 7 -7.18 -2.58 10.71
CA ASP A 7 -6.24 -3.43 9.97
C ASP A 7 -6.21 -3.08 8.48
N LYS A 8 -7.36 -2.71 7.91
CA LYS A 8 -7.42 -2.13 6.55
C LYS A 8 -6.61 -0.85 6.45
N SER A 9 -6.70 0.04 7.44
CA SER A 9 -5.87 1.26 7.48
C SER A 9 -4.38 0.94 7.55
N ARG A 10 -3.98 -0.07 8.34
CA ARG A 10 -2.59 -0.53 8.41
C ARG A 10 -2.11 -1.12 7.09
N CYS A 11 -2.91 -1.95 6.43
CA CYS A 11 -2.63 -2.49 5.08
C CYS A 11 -2.35 -1.36 4.09
N ARG A 12 -3.27 -0.37 3.99
CA ARG A 12 -3.12 0.78 3.09
C ARG A 12 -1.83 1.55 3.37
N PHE A 13 -1.53 1.83 4.64
CA PHE A 13 -0.31 2.52 5.03
C PHE A 13 0.95 1.75 4.61
N HIS A 14 1.04 0.46 4.94
CA HIS A 14 2.25 -0.32 4.66
C HIS A 14 2.48 -0.53 3.17
N LEU A 15 1.42 -0.80 2.40
CA LEU A 15 1.51 -0.98 0.96
C LEU A 15 1.66 0.34 0.19
N GLY A 16 1.43 1.50 0.84
CA GLY A 16 1.58 2.82 0.25
C GLY A 16 0.38 3.31 -0.55
N TYR A 17 -0.80 2.73 -0.30
CA TYR A 17 -2.07 3.20 -0.85
C TYR A 17 -2.54 4.41 -0.05
N ASN A 18 -2.45 5.59 -0.65
CA ASN A 18 -2.95 6.83 -0.08
C ASN A 18 -4.07 7.36 -0.98
N ASN A 19 -5.27 7.57 -0.44
CA ASN A 19 -6.41 8.10 -1.20
C ASN A 19 -6.14 9.50 -1.78
N GLY A 20 -5.20 10.26 -1.21
CA GLY A 20 -4.76 11.54 -1.77
C GLY A 20 -3.67 11.44 -2.85
N ALA A 21 -3.12 10.24 -3.10
CA ALA A 21 -2.15 10.02 -4.17
C ALA A 21 -2.87 9.62 -5.45
N ASN A 22 -2.36 10.09 -6.60
CA ASN A 22 -2.85 9.72 -7.94
C ASN A 22 -2.49 8.26 -8.29
N LEU A 23 -3.02 7.31 -7.52
CA LEU A 23 -2.87 5.88 -7.77
C LEU A 23 -3.97 5.41 -8.74
N PRO A 24 -3.69 4.42 -9.60
CA PRO A 24 -4.70 3.83 -10.46
C PRO A 24 -5.91 3.32 -9.66
N ALA A 25 -7.11 3.76 -10.04
CA ALA A 25 -8.35 3.41 -9.34
C ALA A 25 -8.62 1.89 -9.31
N GLY A 26 -8.16 1.17 -10.35
CA GLY A 26 -8.29 -0.29 -10.42
C GLY A 26 -7.50 -1.01 -9.33
N ASP A 27 -6.30 -0.55 -9.00
CA ASP A 27 -5.49 -1.19 -7.96
C ASP A 27 -5.99 -0.88 -6.55
N ILE A 28 -6.54 0.32 -6.35
CA ILE A 28 -7.25 0.65 -5.11
C ILE A 28 -8.43 -0.30 -4.92
N ALA A 29 -9.26 -0.49 -5.96
CA ALA A 29 -10.40 -1.40 -5.91
C ALA A 29 -9.98 -2.85 -5.62
N ARG A 30 -8.89 -3.33 -6.23
CA ARG A 30 -8.34 -4.68 -5.98
C ARG A 30 -7.92 -4.86 -4.52
N LEU A 31 -7.25 -3.86 -3.92
CA LEU A 31 -6.87 -3.92 -2.52
C LEU A 31 -8.09 -3.98 -1.60
N GLU A 32 -9.09 -3.13 -1.84
CA GLU A 32 -10.33 -3.13 -1.06
C GLU A 32 -11.06 -4.48 -1.15
N GLU A 33 -11.14 -5.06 -2.33
CA GLU A 33 -11.75 -6.37 -2.54
C GLU A 33 -10.95 -7.49 -1.85
N ALA A 34 -9.62 -7.47 -1.95
CA ALA A 34 -8.75 -8.46 -1.30
C ALA A 34 -8.86 -8.43 0.23
N MET A 35 -9.02 -7.25 0.83
CA MET A 35 -9.22 -7.09 2.28
C MET A 35 -10.62 -7.50 2.74
N ALA A 36 -11.63 -7.33 1.89
CA ALA A 36 -13.03 -7.66 2.20
C ALA A 36 -13.35 -9.14 1.96
N ARG A 37 -12.65 -9.82 1.03
CA ARG A 37 -12.93 -11.20 0.64
C ARG A 37 -11.76 -12.14 0.94
N ILE A 38 -11.39 -12.25 2.21
CA ILE A 38 -10.39 -13.24 2.65
C ILE A 38 -11.02 -14.65 2.67
N PRO A 39 -10.36 -15.67 2.09
CA PRO A 39 -10.95 -16.98 1.84
C PRO A 39 -11.27 -17.79 3.10
N ASP A 40 -10.33 -17.87 4.06
CA ASP A 40 -10.47 -18.68 5.27
C ASP A 40 -9.84 -18.00 6.50
N SER A 41 -9.94 -18.68 7.65
CA SER A 41 -9.38 -18.20 8.91
C SER A 41 -7.86 -18.28 8.98
N TYR A 42 -7.24 -19.23 8.26
CA TYR A 42 -5.79 -19.37 8.21
C TYR A 42 -5.13 -18.19 7.48
N PHE A 43 -5.64 -17.83 6.29
CA PHE A 43 -5.20 -16.66 5.55
C PHE A 43 -5.40 -15.39 6.37
N PHE A 44 -6.55 -15.24 7.04
CA PHE A 44 -6.78 -14.09 7.91
C PHE A 44 -5.72 -13.95 9.00
N GLN A 45 -5.41 -15.04 9.71
CA GLN A 45 -4.37 -15.03 10.74
C GLN A 45 -2.99 -14.67 10.18
N ARG A 46 -2.65 -15.20 9.00
CA ARG A 46 -1.38 -14.87 8.32
C ARG A 46 -1.31 -13.41 7.91
N VAL A 47 -2.38 -12.83 7.38
CA VAL A 47 -2.43 -11.40 7.03
C VAL A 47 -2.22 -10.53 8.27
N VAL A 48 -2.89 -10.83 9.38
CA VAL A 48 -2.71 -10.12 10.65
C VAL A 48 -1.28 -10.28 11.18
N GLU A 49 -0.69 -11.47 11.08
CA GLU A 49 0.69 -11.72 11.46
C GLU A 49 1.66 -10.89 10.61
N HIS A 50 1.48 -10.85 9.29
CA HIS A 50 2.28 -10.02 8.38
C HIS A 50 2.15 -8.53 8.70
N LEU A 51 0.95 -8.04 9.00
CA LEU A 51 0.75 -6.65 9.45
C LEU A 51 1.53 -6.35 10.73
N ASN A 52 1.47 -7.23 11.73
CA ASN A 52 2.21 -7.05 12.97
C ASN A 52 3.74 -7.08 12.75
N ARG A 53 4.23 -7.87 11.77
CA ARG A 53 5.64 -7.86 11.37
C ARG A 53 6.01 -6.55 10.67
N CYS A 54 5.15 -6.05 9.79
CA CYS A 54 5.33 -4.76 9.11
C CYS A 54 5.40 -3.60 10.12
N ASP A 55 4.53 -3.58 11.13
CA ASP A 55 4.55 -2.56 12.19
C ASP A 55 5.88 -2.57 12.97
N LYS A 56 6.36 -3.76 13.34
CA LYS A 56 7.64 -3.93 14.03
C LYS A 56 8.81 -3.50 13.15
N ALA A 57 8.83 -3.95 11.90
CA ALA A 57 9.88 -3.61 10.95
C ALA A 57 9.88 -2.12 10.61
N TYR A 58 8.72 -1.48 10.52
CA TYR A 58 8.61 -0.03 10.29
C TYR A 58 9.22 0.76 11.45
N LYS A 59 8.91 0.39 12.69
CA LYS A 59 9.49 1.00 13.89
C LYS A 59 11.01 0.80 13.95
N LEU A 60 11.50 -0.40 13.61
CA LEU A 60 12.93 -0.71 13.58
C LEU A 60 13.67 -0.05 12.41
N SER A 61 12.97 0.29 11.33
CA SER A 61 13.55 1.00 10.18
C SER A 61 13.86 2.46 10.45
N GLN A 62 13.47 2.98 11.62
CA GLN A 62 13.82 4.33 12.02
C GLN A 62 15.31 4.39 12.40
N VAL A 63 16.00 5.42 11.93
CA VAL A 63 17.44 5.64 12.17
C VAL A 63 17.77 5.64 13.67
N PHE A 64 16.87 6.19 14.49
CA PHE A 64 17.05 6.30 15.93
C PHE A 64 16.22 5.24 16.65
N ARG A 65 16.92 4.38 17.41
CA ARG A 65 16.29 3.38 18.29
C ARG A 65 15.69 4.03 19.54
N VAL A 66 16.40 5.03 20.05
CA VAL A 66 16.05 5.95 21.14
C VAL A 66 16.58 7.32 20.70
N GLU A 67 16.00 8.43 21.16
CA GLU A 67 16.42 9.79 20.78
C GLU A 67 17.94 10.02 20.82
N SER A 68 18.65 9.33 21.71
CA SER A 68 20.10 9.46 21.91
C SER A 68 20.95 8.39 21.24
N GLN A 69 20.36 7.34 20.63
CA GLN A 69 21.11 6.19 20.11
C GLN A 69 20.66 5.78 18.70
N PRO A 70 21.52 5.96 17.68
CA PRO A 70 21.25 5.45 16.34
C PRO A 70 21.27 3.91 16.34
N GLN A 71 20.55 3.32 15.40
CA GLN A 71 20.49 1.89 15.24
C GLN A 71 21.87 1.34 14.82
N PRO A 72 22.38 0.27 15.47
CA PRO A 72 23.69 -0.28 15.15
C PRO A 72 23.68 -0.98 13.79
N SER A 73 24.68 -0.71 12.96
CA SER A 73 24.91 -1.45 11.71
C SER A 73 25.60 -2.79 11.97
N ARG A 74 26.39 -2.88 13.04
CA ARG A 74 27.13 -4.09 13.43
C ARG A 74 27.10 -4.23 14.94
N ILE A 75 26.80 -5.45 15.38
CA ILE A 75 26.83 -5.83 16.79
C ILE A 75 27.85 -6.94 16.92
N GLU A 76 28.91 -6.68 17.67
CA GLU A 76 29.86 -7.72 18.07
C GLU A 76 29.59 -8.06 19.53
N ARG A 77 29.20 -9.32 19.78
CA ARG A 77 29.06 -9.85 21.14
C ARG A 77 30.26 -10.74 21.43
N ILE A 78 31.06 -10.35 22.40
CA ILE A 78 32.18 -11.14 22.90
C ILE A 78 31.66 -11.88 24.13
N THR A 79 31.49 -13.19 24.00
CA THR A 79 31.00 -14.06 25.08
C THR A 79 32.20 -14.71 25.78
N GLY A 80 32.28 -14.58 27.11
CA GLY A 80 33.39 -15.05 27.94
C GLY A 80 33.07 -14.85 29.43
N ASP A 81 34.09 -14.59 30.27
CA ASP A 81 33.92 -14.31 31.71
C ASP A 81 33.19 -12.98 31.99
N THR A 82 33.14 -12.07 31.00
CA THR A 82 32.31 -10.87 31.06
C THR A 82 31.64 -10.66 29.71
N ASP A 83 30.31 -10.59 29.68
CA ASP A 83 29.55 -10.31 28.47
C ASP A 83 29.78 -8.83 28.06
N ARG A 84 30.48 -8.62 26.94
CA ARG A 84 30.68 -7.30 26.34
C ARG A 84 30.05 -7.25 24.96
N ALA A 85 29.29 -6.19 24.70
CA ALA A 85 28.73 -5.89 23.38
C ALA A 85 29.32 -4.57 22.87
N ILE A 86 29.96 -4.62 21.69
CA ILE A 86 30.45 -3.44 20.99
C ILE A 86 29.44 -3.13 19.88
N PHE A 87 28.84 -1.94 19.95
CA PHE A 87 27.91 -1.44 18.96
C PHE A 87 28.64 -0.46 18.05
N GLN A 88 28.74 -0.78 16.77
CA GLN A 88 29.27 0.12 15.75
C GLN A 88 28.11 0.54 14.83
N SER A 89 27.87 1.85 14.74
CA SER A 89 26.79 2.42 13.93
C SER A 89 27.35 3.33 12.84
N ASP A 90 27.16 2.94 11.59
CA ASP A 90 27.13 3.86 10.45
C ASP A 90 25.65 4.13 10.13
N PRO A 91 25.11 5.33 10.45
CA PRO A 91 23.68 5.59 10.42
C PRO A 91 23.10 5.53 9.00
N ILE A 92 23.84 5.94 7.97
CA ILE A 92 23.34 5.93 6.59
C ILE A 92 23.27 4.49 6.07
N LYS A 93 24.27 3.68 6.40
CA LYS A 93 24.28 2.26 6.02
C LYS A 93 23.19 1.50 6.74
N ALA A 94 23.06 1.70 8.05
CA ALA A 94 22.01 1.08 8.86
C ALA A 94 20.62 1.42 8.33
N ASP A 95 20.33 2.70 8.03
CA ASP A 95 19.04 3.13 7.47
C ASP A 95 18.68 2.34 6.22
N LYS A 96 19.60 2.22 5.25
CA LYS A 96 19.38 1.46 4.02
C LYS A 96 19.07 -0.01 4.30
N ASP A 97 19.84 -0.66 5.16
CA ASP A 97 19.69 -2.08 5.47
C ASP A 97 18.35 -2.36 6.18
N TYR A 98 18.00 -1.55 7.19
CA TYR A 98 16.73 -1.72 7.91
C TYR A 98 15.52 -1.32 7.07
N ARG A 99 15.66 -0.31 6.20
CA ARG A 99 14.63 0.07 5.24
C ARG A 99 14.34 -1.05 4.26
N GLU A 100 15.39 -1.71 3.75
CA GLU A 100 15.26 -2.87 2.85
C GLU A 100 14.56 -4.04 3.55
N ILE A 101 14.91 -4.32 4.82
CA ILE A 101 14.21 -5.34 5.63
C ILE A 101 12.71 -5.02 5.74
N TYR A 102 12.36 -3.76 6.02
CA TYR A 102 10.97 -3.33 6.06
C TYR A 102 10.26 -3.56 4.72
N LEU A 103 10.86 -3.17 3.60
CA LEU A 103 10.27 -3.35 2.27
C LEU A 103 10.00 -4.82 1.95
N ARG A 104 10.93 -5.72 2.33
CA ARG A 104 10.74 -7.17 2.16
C ARG A 104 9.58 -7.73 2.96
N GLU A 105 9.34 -7.25 4.17
CA GLU A 105 8.15 -7.69 4.93
C GLU A 105 6.85 -7.17 4.29
N VAL A 106 6.87 -5.95 3.74
CA VAL A 106 5.73 -5.41 2.99
C VAL A 106 5.48 -6.20 1.70
N ASP A 107 6.53 -6.65 1.00
CA ASP A 107 6.37 -7.50 -0.19
C ASP A 107 5.70 -8.82 0.15
N ARG A 108 6.03 -9.45 1.28
CA ARG A 108 5.33 -10.68 1.73
C ARG A 108 3.85 -10.44 2.00
N LEU A 109 3.51 -9.29 2.58
CA LEU A 109 2.11 -8.88 2.77
C LEU A 109 1.43 -8.69 1.40
N ALA A 110 2.10 -8.03 0.46
CA ALA A 110 1.63 -7.78 -0.89
C ALA A 110 1.39 -9.10 -1.67
N GLU A 111 2.32 -10.05 -1.57
CA GLU A 111 2.21 -11.40 -2.13
C GLU A 111 1.02 -12.16 -1.54
N THR A 112 0.82 -12.07 -0.22
CA THR A 112 -0.29 -12.76 0.47
C THR A 112 -1.65 -12.23 0.02
N LEU A 113 -1.75 -10.92 -0.23
CA LEU A 113 -2.99 -10.27 -0.67
C LEU A 113 -3.13 -10.23 -2.20
N TYR A 114 -2.12 -10.65 -2.96
CA TYR A 114 -2.04 -10.53 -4.43
C TYR A 114 -2.24 -9.09 -4.93
N VAL A 115 -1.57 -8.13 -4.28
CA VAL A 115 -1.68 -6.69 -4.58
C VAL A 115 -0.30 -6.09 -4.82
N ALA A 116 -0.22 -5.00 -5.60
CA ALA A 116 1.02 -4.29 -5.86
C ALA A 116 1.53 -3.52 -4.62
N ASN A 117 2.85 -3.53 -4.39
CA ASN A 117 3.50 -2.75 -3.33
C ASN A 117 4.03 -1.40 -3.84
N TYR A 118 3.27 -0.33 -3.61
CA TYR A 118 3.65 1.04 -4.01
C TYR A 118 4.73 1.70 -3.12
N ARG A 119 5.19 1.03 -2.05
CA ARG A 119 6.35 1.50 -1.29
C ARG A 119 7.67 1.29 -2.03
N ARG A 120 7.77 0.28 -2.90
CA ARG A 120 8.92 0.09 -3.78
C ARG A 120 8.95 1.16 -4.87
N GLU A 121 10.14 1.66 -5.17
CA GLU A 121 10.33 2.67 -6.20
C GLU A 121 10.01 2.12 -7.59
N GLU A 122 10.40 0.87 -7.87
CA GLU A 122 10.15 0.18 -9.13
C GLU A 122 8.66 0.17 -9.49
N VAL A 123 7.81 -0.21 -8.53
CA VAL A 123 6.34 -0.25 -8.70
C VAL A 123 5.77 1.17 -8.74
N ARG A 124 6.26 2.07 -7.87
CA ARG A 124 5.78 3.45 -7.81
C ARG A 124 6.00 4.22 -9.11
N ARG A 125 7.05 3.93 -9.86
CA ARG A 125 7.29 4.55 -11.18
C ARG A 125 6.11 4.29 -12.13
N TYR A 126 5.49 3.12 -12.06
CA TYR A 126 4.34 2.77 -12.88
C TYR A 126 3.04 3.44 -12.43
N ALA A 127 2.96 3.92 -11.19
CA ALA A 127 1.79 4.67 -10.72
C ALA A 127 1.55 5.96 -11.53
N PHE A 128 2.61 6.55 -12.08
CA PHE A 128 2.53 7.79 -12.87
C PHE A 128 2.51 7.53 -14.38
N SER A 129 2.87 6.33 -14.83
CA SER A 129 2.79 5.96 -16.25
C SER A 129 1.37 5.56 -16.59
N SER A 130 0.49 6.54 -16.73
CA SER A 130 -0.88 6.34 -17.16
C SER A 130 -0.93 6.06 -18.67
N SER A 131 -1.29 4.83 -19.05
CA SER A 131 -1.84 4.58 -20.38
C SER A 131 -3.27 5.15 -20.41
N GLY A 132 -3.65 5.83 -21.49
CA GLY A 132 -4.81 6.75 -21.57
C GLY A 132 -6.23 6.20 -21.33
N GLY A 133 -6.39 5.06 -20.66
CA GLY A 133 -7.68 4.41 -20.39
C GLY A 133 -8.13 4.36 -18.92
N GLU A 134 -7.32 4.81 -17.94
CA GLU A 134 -7.62 4.58 -16.51
C GLU A 134 -8.53 5.64 -15.85
N PHE A 135 -8.85 6.73 -16.54
CA PHE A 135 -9.88 7.69 -16.11
C PHE A 135 -11.29 7.18 -16.47
N ILE A 136 -11.71 6.03 -15.95
CA ILE A 136 -13.12 5.59 -16.02
C ILE A 136 -13.97 6.34 -14.98
N MET A 137 -13.35 7.03 -14.03
CA MET A 137 -13.98 8.05 -13.20
C MET A 137 -13.59 9.43 -13.70
N ALA A 138 -13.83 9.70 -14.98
CA ALA A 138 -13.83 11.06 -15.50
C ALA A 138 -14.65 11.93 -14.54
N VAL A 139 -14.10 13.09 -14.18
CA VAL A 139 -14.80 14.17 -13.45
C VAL A 139 -16.25 14.15 -13.90
N LYS A 140 -17.19 13.96 -12.96
CA LYS A 140 -18.63 13.94 -13.26
C LYS A 140 -18.93 15.23 -14.03
N GLY A 141 -18.99 15.12 -15.36
CA GLY A 141 -19.39 16.23 -16.20
C GLY A 141 -20.75 16.72 -15.70
N PRO A 142 -21.07 18.01 -15.86
CA PRO A 142 -22.42 18.48 -15.60
C PRO A 142 -23.40 17.49 -16.26
N ALA A 143 -24.34 16.99 -15.44
CA ALA A 143 -25.22 15.91 -15.85
C ALA A 143 -25.80 16.23 -17.23
N ASP A 144 -25.65 15.32 -18.18
CA ASP A 144 -26.23 15.48 -19.50
C ASP A 144 -27.76 15.50 -19.36
N THR A 145 -28.33 16.70 -19.30
CA THR A 145 -29.78 16.93 -19.19
C THR A 145 -30.50 16.73 -20.53
N ALA A 146 -29.81 16.33 -21.60
CA ALA A 146 -30.38 16.23 -22.95
C ALA A 146 -30.96 14.85 -23.30
N VAL A 147 -31.30 14.01 -22.31
CA VAL A 147 -32.04 12.76 -22.57
C VAL A 147 -33.43 13.05 -23.20
N GLY A 148 -34.04 14.19 -22.84
CA GLY A 148 -35.33 14.63 -23.39
C GLY A 148 -35.29 14.96 -24.88
N THR A 149 -34.19 15.53 -25.38
CA THR A 149 -34.08 16.03 -26.76
C THR A 149 -34.07 14.89 -27.79
N ARG A 150 -33.53 13.72 -27.43
CA ARG A 150 -33.53 12.52 -28.29
C ARG A 150 -34.90 11.86 -28.40
N VAL A 151 -35.73 11.92 -27.35
CA VAL A 151 -37.11 11.39 -27.37
C VAL A 151 -38.01 12.28 -28.23
N THR A 152 -37.84 13.61 -28.17
CA THR A 152 -38.59 14.54 -29.03
C THR A 152 -38.23 14.43 -30.51
N GLN A 153 -36.98 14.10 -30.87
CA GLN A 153 -36.60 13.84 -32.28
C GLN A 153 -37.17 12.51 -32.80
N ALA A 154 -37.27 11.49 -31.95
CA ALA A 154 -37.84 10.20 -32.34
C ALA A 154 -39.38 10.24 -32.51
N ILE A 155 -40.07 11.12 -31.76
CA ILE A 155 -41.53 11.28 -31.84
C ILE A 155 -41.94 12.39 -32.84
N GLY A 156 -41.10 13.40 -33.04
CA GLY A 156 -41.41 14.58 -33.86
C GLY A 156 -41.13 14.45 -35.36
N SER A 157 -40.57 13.34 -35.85
CA SER A 157 -40.28 13.15 -37.28
C SER A 157 -41.46 12.59 -38.09
N MET A 158 -42.60 12.36 -37.47
CA MET A 158 -43.80 11.83 -38.11
C MET A 158 -44.94 12.85 -37.98
N ASN A 159 -44.86 13.91 -38.80
CA ASN A 159 -45.97 14.71 -39.34
C ASN A 159 -45.45 16.06 -39.84
N TRP A 160 -44.91 16.06 -41.05
CA TRP A 160 -44.98 17.22 -41.93
C TRP A 160 -45.76 16.81 -43.17
N ARG A 161 -46.66 17.69 -43.59
CA ARG A 161 -47.59 17.56 -44.72
C ARG A 161 -46.89 17.19 -46.02
#